data_AF-A0A7Y7NEZ5-F1
#
_entry.id   AF-A0A7Y7NEZ5-F1
#
_cell.length_a   1.000
_cell.length_b   1.000
_cell.length_c   1.000
_cell.angle_alpha   90.00
_cell.angle_beta   90.00
_cell.angle_gamma   90.00
#
_symmetry.space_group_name_H-M   'P 1'
#
loop_
_entity.id
_entity.type
_entity.pdbx_description
1 polymer ?
#
loop_
_entity_poly.entity_id
_entity_poly.type
_entity_poly.pdbx_seq_one_letter_code
_entity_poly.pdbx_strand_id
1 'polypeptide(L)'
;MYRALPSRRKYIPKADGQQRPLGIVSLEDKIIQRAVVEVLNAIYEEDFLGFSYGFRPGRGQHDALDALAVGISCMKVNWVLDADVRKFFDSVKPALHQLCQQCIAKQHDG
;
A
#
# COMPACT_ATOMS: atom_id res chain seq x y z
N MET A 1 16.53 -6.86 -20.90
CA MET A 1 15.60 -5.81 -20.45
C MET A 1 14.29 -6.45 -20.01
N TYR A 2 13.96 -6.39 -18.73
CA TYR A 2 12.72 -6.96 -18.18
C TYR A 2 11.53 -6.03 -18.47
N ARG A 3 10.38 -6.60 -18.86
CA ARG A 3 9.14 -5.86 -19.15
C ARG A 3 7.99 -6.52 -18.40
N ALA A 4 7.37 -5.76 -17.50
CA ALA A 4 6.25 -6.25 -16.70
C ALA A 4 5.08 -6.70 -17.58
N LEU A 5 4.47 -7.83 -17.21
CA LEU A 5 3.32 -8.38 -17.92
C LEU A 5 2.02 -7.69 -17.45
N PRO A 6 1.01 -7.58 -18.32
CA PRO A 6 -0.29 -7.02 -17.92
C PRO A 6 -0.96 -7.92 -16.87
N SER A 7 -1.47 -7.31 -15.80
CA SER A 7 -2.19 -8.02 -14.73
C SER A 7 -3.50 -8.63 -15.25
N ARG A 8 -3.80 -9.87 -14.85
CA ARG A 8 -5.06 -10.55 -15.19
C ARG A 8 -6.15 -10.18 -14.20
N ARG A 9 -7.32 -9.76 -14.69
CA ARG A 9 -8.45 -9.38 -13.83
C ARG A 9 -9.28 -10.61 -13.46
N LYS A 10 -9.42 -10.89 -12.17
CA LYS A 10 -10.29 -11.95 -11.63
C LYS A 10 -11.32 -11.34 -10.69
N TYR A 11 -12.58 -11.74 -10.80
CA TYR A 11 -13.65 -11.27 -9.92
C TYR A 11 -13.87 -12.28 -8.79
N ILE A 12 -13.98 -11.77 -7.56
CA ILE A 12 -14.34 -12.56 -6.37
C ILE A 12 -15.60 -11.96 -5.76
N PRO A 13 -16.59 -12.78 -5.38
CA PRO A 13 -17.80 -12.29 -4.73
C PRO A 13 -17.48 -11.68 -3.36
N LYS A 14 -18.11 -10.55 -3.06
CA LYS A 14 -18.17 -10.00 -1.71
C LYS A 14 -19.42 -10.53 -0.99
N ALA A 15 -19.45 -10.36 0.34
CA ALA A 15 -20.61 -10.68 1.16
C ALA A 15 -21.85 -9.82 0.85
N ASP A 16 -21.66 -8.63 0.26
CA ASP A 16 -22.71 -7.67 -0.13
C ASP A 16 -23.33 -7.96 -1.52
N GLY A 17 -22.93 -9.05 -2.18
CA GLY A 17 -23.38 -9.43 -3.53
C GLY A 17 -22.64 -8.72 -4.68
N GLN A 18 -21.79 -7.74 -4.40
CA GLN A 18 -20.97 -7.10 -5.42
C GLN A 18 -19.70 -7.94 -5.73
N GLN A 19 -19.07 -7.67 -6.88
CA GLN A 19 -17.83 -8.33 -7.27
C GLN A 19 -16.61 -7.45 -6.94
N ARG A 20 -15.60 -8.01 -6.29
CA ARG A 20 -14.29 -7.36 -6.10
C ARG A 20 -13.36 -7.72 -7.25
N PRO A 21 -12.93 -6.75 -8.09
CA PRO A 21 -11.91 -7.01 -9.09
C PRO A 21 -10.54 -7.18 -8.40
N LEU A 22 -9.84 -8.27 -8.71
CA LEU A 22 -8.44 -8.50 -8.33
C LEU A 22 -7.55 -8.45 -9.58
N GLY A 23 -6.47 -7.68 -9.50
CA GLY A 23 -5.39 -7.73 -10.48
C GLY A 23 -4.37 -8.79 -10.08
N ILE A 24 -4.35 -9.91 -10.79
CA ILE A 24 -3.39 -11.00 -10.58
C ILE A 24 -2.18 -10.75 -11.47
N VAL A 25 -1.07 -10.38 -10.87
CA VAL A 25 0.24 -10.21 -11.53
C VAL A 25 0.96 -11.56 -11.68
N SER A 26 1.90 -11.65 -12.62
CA SER A 26 2.69 -12.87 -12.83
C SER A 26 3.62 -13.15 -11.64
N LEU A 27 4.12 -14.38 -11.50
CA LEU A 27 4.99 -14.74 -10.38
C LEU A 27 6.28 -13.90 -10.37
N GLU A 28 6.89 -13.70 -11.54
CA GLU A 28 8.09 -12.88 -11.72
C GLU A 28 7.83 -11.43 -11.27
N ASP A 29 6.70 -10.85 -11.70
CA ASP A 29 6.31 -9.51 -11.28
C ASP A 29 6.09 -9.42 -9.76
N LYS A 30 5.55 -10.45 -9.12
CA LYS A 30 5.38 -10.48 -7.65
C LYS A 30 6.71 -10.47 -6.92
N ILE A 31 7.70 -11.22 -7.41
CA ILE A 31 9.03 -11.28 -6.82
C ILE A 31 9.69 -9.90 -6.90
N ILE A 32 9.62 -9.26 -8.07
CA ILE A 32 10.21 -7.94 -8.29
C ILE A 32 9.47 -6.87 -7.47
N GLN A 33 8.13 -6.90 -7.45
CA GLN A 33 7.34 -6.01 -6.59
C GLN A 33 7.69 -6.18 -5.11
N ARG A 34 7.91 -7.42 -4.66
CA ARG A 34 8.30 -7.70 -3.28
C ARG A 34 9.68 -7.12 -2.94
N ALA A 35 10.66 -7.30 -3.83
CA ALA A 35 11.99 -6.73 -3.65
C ALA A 35 11.95 -5.19 -3.61
N VAL A 36 11.16 -4.57 -4.50
CA VAL A 36 10.94 -3.12 -4.48
C VAL A 36 10.33 -2.66 -3.16
N VAL A 37 9.30 -3.36 -2.66
CA VAL A 37 8.68 -3.04 -1.36
C VAL A 37 9.68 -3.13 -0.21
N GLU A 38 10.57 -4.11 -0.21
CA GLU A 38 11.58 -4.27 0.83
C GLU A 38 12.56 -3.10 0.87
N VAL A 39 13.07 -2.68 -0.30
CA VAL A 39 13.96 -1.52 -0.41
C VAL A 39 13.24 -0.23 -0.02
N LEU A 40 12.02 -0.02 -0.50
CA LEU A 40 11.25 1.19 -0.18
C LEU A 40 10.90 1.27 1.31
N ASN A 41 10.56 0.14 1.94
CA ASN A 41 10.32 0.11 3.37
C ASN A 41 11.59 0.48 4.14
N ALA A 42 12.77 0.00 3.74
CA ALA A 42 14.02 0.36 4.40
C ALA A 42 14.31 1.88 4.34
N ILE A 43 13.87 2.57 3.28
CA ILE A 43 14.07 4.02 3.12
C ILE A 43 12.98 4.80 3.87
N TYR A 44 11.71 4.45 3.68
CA TYR A 44 10.59 5.26 4.14
C TYR A 44 10.12 4.96 5.57
N GLU A 45 10.55 3.84 6.18
CA GLU A 45 10.20 3.56 7.58
C GLU A 45 10.70 4.64 8.56
N GLU A 46 11.81 5.31 8.25
CA GLU A 46 12.32 6.45 9.02
C GLU A 46 11.45 7.71 8.88
N ASP A 47 10.86 7.92 7.70
CA ASP A 47 10.02 9.08 7.39
C ASP A 47 8.55 8.90 7.81
N PHE A 48 8.09 7.66 8.01
CA PHE A 48 6.70 7.38 8.34
C PHE A 48 6.34 7.88 9.75
N LEU A 49 5.27 8.66 9.82
CA LEU A 49 4.72 9.17 11.08
C LEU A 49 4.35 8.02 12.03
N GLY A 50 4.59 8.24 13.32
CA GLY A 50 4.35 7.26 14.38
C GLY A 50 2.89 6.81 14.55
N PHE A 51 1.95 7.54 13.95
CA PHE A 51 0.51 7.23 13.93
C PHE A 51 0.03 6.61 12.61
N SER A 52 0.95 6.24 11.71
CA SER A 52 0.65 5.42 10.54
C SER A 52 0.85 3.93 10.87
N TYR A 53 -0.20 3.13 10.73
CA TYR A 53 -0.21 1.70 11.08
C TYR A 53 -0.51 0.76 9.90
N GLY A 54 -0.99 1.30 8.78
CA GLY A 54 -1.40 0.49 7.63
C GLY A 54 -0.22 -0.05 6.83
N PHE A 55 -0.23 -1.36 6.55
CA PHE A 55 0.73 -2.04 5.65
C PHE A 55 2.22 -1.91 6.02
N ARG A 56 2.53 -1.69 7.31
CA ARG A 56 3.91 -1.53 7.81
C ARG A 56 4.41 -2.80 8.52
N PRO A 57 5.71 -3.13 8.41
CA PRO A 57 6.30 -4.22 9.17
C PRO A 57 6.25 -3.91 10.68
N GLY A 58 5.80 -4.88 11.49
CA GLY A 58 5.77 -4.75 12.95
C GLY A 58 4.70 -3.82 13.51
N ARG A 59 3.77 -3.32 12.68
CA ARG A 59 2.62 -2.52 13.09
C ARG A 59 1.32 -3.11 12.55
N GLY A 60 0.32 -3.22 13.41
CA GLY A 60 -0.95 -3.84 13.11
C GLY A 60 -2.16 -2.97 13.39
N GLN A 61 -3.31 -3.50 13.00
CA GLN A 61 -4.63 -2.93 13.29
C GLN A 61 -4.92 -2.82 14.79
N HIS A 62 -4.37 -3.72 15.61
CA HIS A 62 -4.50 -3.65 17.08
C HIS A 62 -3.72 -2.47 17.67
N ASP A 63 -2.49 -2.22 17.20
CA ASP A 63 -1.71 -1.06 17.66
C ASP A 63 -2.41 0.27 17.35
N ALA A 64 -3.11 0.35 16.21
CA ALA A 64 -3.91 1.51 15.85
C ALA A 64 -5.11 1.71 16.80
N LEU A 65 -5.79 0.61 17.17
CA LEU A 65 -6.90 0.64 18.12
C LEU A 65 -6.43 1.03 19.52
N ASP A 66 -5.29 0.50 19.97
CA ASP A 66 -4.72 0.82 21.28
C ASP A 66 -4.33 2.30 21.35
N ALA A 67 -3.68 2.83 20.32
CA ALA A 67 -3.34 4.25 20.22
C ALA A 67 -4.59 5.14 20.24
N LEU A 68 -5.65 4.75 19.54
CA LEU A 68 -6.93 5.45 19.56
C LEU A 68 -7.59 5.41 20.96
N ALA A 69 -7.62 4.24 21.59
CA ALA A 69 -8.21 4.05 22.92
C ALA A 69 -7.49 4.89 23.98
N VAL A 70 -6.16 4.92 23.95
CA VAL A 70 -5.35 5.78 24.82
C VAL A 70 -5.62 7.26 24.52
N GLY A 71 -5.66 7.66 23.25
CA GLY A 71 -5.92 9.05 22.86
C GLY A 71 -7.27 9.57 23.35
N ILE A 72 -8.33 8.77 23.23
CA ILE A 72 -9.67 9.12 23.71
C ILE A 72 -9.75 9.10 25.24
N SER A 73 -9.05 8.17 25.90
CA SER A 73 -9.14 8.00 27.36
C SER A 73 -8.29 9.01 28.14
N CYS A 74 -7.14 9.41 27.60
CA CYS A 74 -6.21 10.33 28.25
C CYS A 74 -6.48 11.81 27.94
N MET A 75 -7.25 12.11 26.89
CA MET A 75 -7.56 13.49 26.47
C MET A 75 -9.07 13.73 26.48
N LYS A 76 -9.50 14.98 26.68
CA LYS A 76 -10.90 15.37 26.48
C LYS A 76 -11.22 15.46 24.99
N VAL A 77 -11.49 14.31 24.37
CA VAL A 77 -11.94 14.21 22.98
C VAL A 77 -13.47 14.21 22.94
N ASN A 78 -14.07 15.22 22.30
CA ASN A 78 -15.54 15.32 22.18
C ASN A 78 -16.07 14.86 20.82
N TRP A 79 -15.20 14.80 19.80
CA TRP A 79 -15.58 14.50 18.42
C TRP A 79 -14.50 13.66 17.74
N VAL A 80 -14.93 12.65 16.99
CA VAL A 80 -14.07 11.82 16.13
C VAL A 80 -14.54 12.01 14.70
N LEU A 81 -13.60 12.38 13.82
CA LEU A 81 -13.86 12.52 12.39
C LEU A 81 -13.42 11.25 11.68
N ASP A 82 -14.36 10.53 11.08
CA ASP A 82 -14.09 9.41 10.19
C ASP A 82 -13.97 9.91 8.76
N ALA A 83 -12.84 9.63 8.11
CA ALA A 83 -12.53 10.10 6.75
C ALA A 83 -11.89 8.97 5.93
N ASP A 84 -12.45 8.72 4.74
CA ASP A 84 -11.97 7.70 3.81
C ASP A 84 -11.70 8.29 2.40
N VAL A 85 -10.67 7.76 1.73
CA VAL A 85 -10.29 8.19 0.37
C VAL A 85 -10.88 7.24 -0.66
N ARG A 86 -11.92 7.71 -1.37
CA ARG A 86 -12.56 6.96 -2.44
C ARG A 86 -11.57 6.64 -3.57
N LYS A 87 -11.49 5.36 -3.94
CA LYS A 87 -10.70 4.86 -5.09
C LYS A 87 -9.23 5.31 -5.04
N PHE A 88 -8.61 5.21 -3.87
CA PHE A 88 -7.21 5.61 -3.66
C PHE A 88 -6.27 5.12 -4.78
N PHE A 89 -6.24 3.82 -5.05
CA PHE A 89 -5.33 3.23 -6.05
C PHE A 89 -5.62 3.64 -7.50
N ASP A 90 -6.88 3.96 -7.85
CA ASP A 90 -7.23 4.40 -9.21
C ASP A 90 -6.92 5.89 -9.43
N SER A 91 -6.74 6.66 -8.36
CA SER A 91 -6.52 8.13 -8.39
C SER A 91 -5.07 8.55 -8.20
N VAL A 92 -4.16 7.61 -7.89
CA VAL A 92 -2.72 7.89 -7.84
C VAL A 92 -2.23 8.28 -9.25
N LYS A 93 -1.52 9.40 -9.34
CA LYS A 93 -1.03 9.93 -10.63
C LYS A 93 -0.11 8.91 -11.34
N PRO A 94 -0.22 8.74 -12.67
CA PRO A 94 0.61 7.82 -13.46
C PRO A 94 2.13 8.05 -13.32
N ALA A 95 2.57 9.25 -12.92
CA ALA A 95 3.99 9.58 -12.74
C ALA A 95 4.70 8.67 -11.73
N LEU A 96 3.99 8.16 -10.71
CA LEU A 96 4.55 7.21 -9.73
C LEU A 96 4.81 5.84 -10.38
N HIS A 97 3.97 5.45 -11.33
CA HIS A 97 4.15 4.24 -12.15
C HIS A 97 5.37 4.35 -13.08
N GLN A 98 5.68 5.56 -13.54
CA GLN A 98 6.80 5.86 -14.44
C GLN A 98 8.15 5.84 -13.70
N LEU A 99 8.18 6.24 -12.43
CA LEU A 99 9.36 6.21 -11.56
C LEU A 99 9.84 4.78 -11.28
N CYS A 100 8.90 3.85 -11.01
CA CYS A 100 9.22 2.42 -10.88
C CYS A 100 9.80 1.84 -12.19
N GLN A 101 9.35 2.28 -13.36
CA GLN A 101 9.89 1.82 -14.64
C GLN A 101 11.29 2.37 -14.92
N GLN A 102 11.60 3.59 -14.50
CA GLN A 102 12.91 4.22 -14.69
C GLN A 102 14.00 3.63 -13.78
N CYS A 103 13.68 3.27 -12.54
CA CYS A 103 14.64 2.64 -11.62
C CYS A 103 15.11 1.26 -12.11
N ILE A 104 14.25 0.52 -12.82
CA ILE A 104 14.60 -0.79 -13.41
C ILE A 104 15.44 -0.63 -14.68
N ALA A 105 15.23 0.44 -15.46
CA ALA A 105 15.99 0.68 -16.69
C ALA A 105 17.46 1.07 -16.44
N LYS A 106 17.77 1.70 -15.29
CA LYS A 106 19.14 2.15 -14.98
C LYS A 106 20.06 1.06 -14.40
N GLN A 107 19.56 -0.13 -14.11
CA GLN A 107 20.37 -1.24 -13.59
C GLN A 107 21.02 -2.11 -14.69
N HIS A 108 20.86 -1.74 -15.97
CA HIS A 108 21.34 -2.54 -17.11
C HIS A 108 22.48 -1.91 -17.94
N ASP A 109 22.99 -0.73 -17.55
CA ASP A 109 24.15 -0.07 -18.16
C ASP A 109 25.38 -0.10 -17.22
N GLY A 110 25.77 -1.30 -16.80
CA GLY A 110 26.98 -1.56 -16.00
C GLY A 110 27.51 -2.96 -16.26
#